data_AF-A0A0L0IUR9-F1
#
_entry.id   AF-A0A0L0IUR9-F1
#
_cell.length_a   1.000
_cell.length_b   1.000
_cell.length_c   1.000
_cell.angle_alpha   90.00
_cell.angle_beta   90.00
_cell.angle_gamma   90.00
#
_symmetry.space_group_name_H-M   'P 1'
#
loop_
_entity.id
_entity.type
_entity.pdbx_description
1 polymer ?
#
loop_
_entity_poly.entity_id
_entity_poly.type
_entity_poly.pdbx_seq_one_letter_code
_entity_poly.pdbx_strand_id
1 'polypeptide(L)'
;MRRIGFAILIVALGGMLAGFVSAEQRRNMQKSPEELERLACDQLWYLREKIRADGGICPRGEREQRAFFRNRRCLSPDEGILPSQVRDYLAAVRQVEALKGCQPG
;
A
#
# COMPACT_ATOMS: atom_id res chain seq x y z
N MET A 1 -11.37 -33.30 38.71
CA MET A 1 -11.80 -32.93 37.34
C MET A 1 -11.75 -31.40 37.25
N ARG A 2 -10.81 -30.85 36.46
CA ARG A 2 -10.50 -29.41 36.38
C ARG A 2 -11.54 -28.70 35.52
N ARG A 3 -12.04 -27.57 36.03
CA ARG A 3 -13.06 -26.70 35.43
C ARG A 3 -12.59 -26.15 34.08
N ILE A 4 -13.34 -26.41 33.03
CA ILE A 4 -13.18 -25.75 31.71
C ILE A 4 -13.82 -24.37 31.83
N GLY A 5 -12.99 -23.36 32.11
CA GLY A 5 -13.38 -21.96 32.05
C GLY A 5 -13.41 -21.50 30.60
N PHE A 6 -14.57 -21.61 29.96
CA PHE A 6 -14.82 -21.07 28.63
C PHE A 6 -15.07 -19.56 28.76
N ALA A 7 -13.99 -18.77 28.87
CA ALA A 7 -14.04 -17.33 28.72
C ALA A 7 -13.63 -17.00 27.28
N ILE A 8 -14.52 -17.21 26.32
CA ILE A 8 -14.38 -16.61 24.99
C ILE A 8 -14.67 -15.12 25.17
N LEU A 9 -13.58 -14.37 25.33
CA LEU A 9 -13.58 -12.92 25.32
C LEU A 9 -14.08 -12.49 23.93
N ILE A 10 -15.28 -11.93 23.88
CA ILE A 10 -15.85 -11.30 22.70
C ILE A 10 -14.90 -10.15 22.31
N VAL A 11 -14.14 -10.36 21.23
CA VAL A 11 -13.26 -9.34 20.66
C VAL A 11 -14.11 -8.16 20.22
N ALA A 12 -13.74 -6.99 20.70
CA ALA A 12 -14.42 -5.72 20.52
C ALA A 12 -14.78 -5.46 19.03
N LEU A 13 -16.08 -5.53 18.73
CA LEU A 13 -16.67 -4.78 17.63
C LEU A 13 -16.64 -3.29 18.03
N GLY A 14 -15.64 -2.55 17.57
CA GLY A 14 -15.52 -1.13 17.92
C GLY A 14 -14.41 -0.46 17.16
N GLY A 15 -14.60 -0.26 15.86
CA GLY A 15 -13.68 0.50 15.03
C GLY A 15 -14.13 0.56 13.57
N MET A 16 -14.93 1.58 13.27
CA MET A 16 -15.08 2.35 12.02
C MET A 16 -14.65 1.72 10.69
N LEU A 17 -15.43 2.03 9.64
CA LEU A 17 -15.22 1.79 8.21
C LEU A 17 -13.93 2.43 7.61
N ALA A 18 -12.86 2.56 8.37
CA ALA A 18 -11.53 2.81 7.85
C ALA A 18 -11.02 1.50 7.26
N GLY A 19 -10.98 1.40 5.93
CA GLY A 19 -10.44 0.23 5.24
C GLY A 19 -9.10 -0.16 5.86
N PHE A 20 -8.96 -1.44 6.21
CA PHE A 20 -7.80 -1.93 6.96
C PHE A 20 -6.54 -1.76 6.12
N VAL A 21 -5.60 -0.94 6.59
CA VAL A 21 -4.26 -0.87 6.00
C VAL A 21 -3.41 -1.98 6.60
N SER A 22 -2.91 -2.87 5.72
CA SER A 22 -2.05 -3.98 6.12
C SER A 22 -0.79 -3.47 6.83
N ALA A 23 -0.20 -4.30 7.69
CA ALA A 23 1.07 -3.95 8.35
C ALA A 23 2.19 -3.72 7.30
N GLU A 24 2.14 -4.40 6.16
CA GLU A 24 3.09 -4.22 5.07
C GLU A 24 2.94 -2.88 4.38
N GLN A 25 1.71 -2.46 4.05
CA GLN A 25 1.46 -1.12 3.52
C GLN A 25 1.91 -0.04 4.50
N ARG A 26 1.62 -0.18 5.79
CA ARG A 26 2.08 0.78 6.80
C ARG A 26 3.60 0.91 6.83
N ARG A 27 4.35 -0.17 6.61
CA ARG A 27 5.81 -0.12 6.53
C ARG A 27 6.31 0.58 5.27
N ASN A 28 5.64 0.39 4.15
CA ASN A 28 6.03 1.03 2.90
C ASN A 28 5.66 2.53 2.87
N MET A 29 4.69 2.97 3.68
CA MET A 29 4.27 4.37 3.78
C MET A 29 4.94 5.17 4.93
N GLN A 30 6.17 4.80 5.32
CA GLN A 30 6.84 5.44 6.46
C GLN A 30 7.68 6.68 6.08
N LYS A 31 7.90 6.93 4.78
CA LYS A 31 8.78 8.03 4.38
C LYS A 31 8.07 9.36 4.51
N SER A 32 8.71 10.33 5.15
CA SER A 32 8.24 11.71 5.17
C SER A 32 8.33 12.34 3.76
N PRO A 33 7.62 13.45 3.50
CA PRO A 33 7.77 14.20 2.25
C PRO A 33 9.22 14.54 1.90
N GLU A 34 10.01 14.98 2.89
CA GLU A 34 11.42 15.33 2.71
C GLU A 34 12.28 14.10 2.38
N GLU A 35 11.92 12.93 2.90
CA GLU A 35 12.58 11.68 2.54
C GLU A 35 12.22 11.20 1.14
N LEU A 36 10.97 11.41 0.69
CA LEU A 36 10.55 11.12 -0.68
C LEU A 36 11.34 11.98 -1.69
N GLU A 37 11.57 13.25 -1.39
CA GLU A 37 12.34 14.16 -2.24
C GLU A 37 13.80 13.72 -2.43
N ARG A 38 14.36 12.92 -1.52
CA ARG A 38 15.72 12.38 -1.63
C ARG A 38 15.80 11.12 -2.49
N LEU A 39 14.68 10.50 -2.82
CA LEU A 39 14.65 9.31 -3.64
C LEU A 39 14.91 9.62 -5.12
N ALA A 40 15.62 8.71 -5.78
CA ALA A 40 15.75 8.69 -7.23
C ALA A 40 14.44 8.26 -7.90
N CYS A 41 14.27 8.57 -9.19
CA CYS A 41 13.05 8.23 -9.94
C CYS A 41 12.71 6.73 -9.89
N ASP A 42 13.70 5.85 -10.05
CA ASP A 42 13.47 4.40 -9.96
C ASP A 42 13.04 3.95 -8.55
N GLN A 43 13.51 4.64 -7.51
CA GLN A 43 13.12 4.36 -6.13
C GLN A 43 11.69 4.82 -5.85
N LEU A 44 11.29 5.97 -6.40
CA LEU A 44 9.91 6.46 -6.33
C LEU A 44 8.95 5.55 -7.09
N TRP A 45 9.30 5.15 -8.30
CA TRP A 45 8.53 4.18 -9.09
C TRP A 45 8.37 2.87 -8.31
N TYR A 46 9.46 2.31 -7.80
CA TYR A 46 9.42 1.05 -7.05
C TYR A 46 8.53 1.18 -5.80
N LEU A 47 8.66 2.28 -5.05
CA LEU A 47 7.85 2.54 -3.87
C LEU A 47 6.36 2.62 -4.20
N ARG A 48 6.00 3.40 -5.22
CA ARG A 48 4.62 3.56 -5.69
C ARG A 48 4.02 2.22 -6.10
N GLU A 49 4.72 1.47 -6.93
CA GLU A 49 4.21 0.20 -7.46
C GLU A 49 4.16 -0.90 -6.40
N LYS A 50 5.09 -0.90 -5.43
CA LYS A 50 5.01 -1.79 -4.27
C LYS A 50 3.75 -1.52 -3.43
N ILE A 51 3.47 -0.25 -3.11
CA ILE A 51 2.27 0.14 -2.34
C ILE A 51 0.99 -0.23 -3.08
N ARG A 52 0.93 0.02 -4.39
CA ARG A 52 -0.18 -0.41 -5.26
C ARG A 52 -0.35 -1.93 -5.20
N ALA A 53 0.74 -2.69 -5.33
CA ALA A 53 0.69 -4.15 -5.32
C ALA A 53 0.31 -4.75 -3.95
N ASP A 54 0.74 -4.14 -2.84
CA ASP A 54 0.30 -4.55 -1.49
C ASP A 54 -1.19 -4.32 -1.28
N GLY A 55 -1.72 -3.25 -1.87
CA GLY A 55 -3.15 -2.94 -1.89
C GLY A 55 -3.97 -3.74 -2.91
N GLY A 56 -3.36 -4.69 -3.63
CA GLY A 56 -4.03 -5.53 -4.62
C GLY A 56 -4.38 -4.81 -5.93
N ILE A 57 -3.73 -3.68 -6.23
CA ILE A 57 -3.98 -2.95 -7.47
C ILE A 57 -3.27 -3.61 -8.66
N CYS A 58 -3.99 -3.84 -9.75
CA CYS A 58 -3.44 -4.51 -10.93
C CYS A 58 -2.20 -3.76 -11.48
N PRO A 59 -1.19 -4.53 -11.92
CA PRO A 59 -0.06 -3.97 -12.64
C PRO A 59 -0.55 -3.33 -13.95
N ARG A 60 0.08 -2.23 -14.36
CA ARG A 60 -0.26 -1.51 -15.59
C ARG A 60 0.55 -1.97 -16.80
N GLY A 61 1.69 -2.64 -16.59
CA GLY A 61 2.52 -3.19 -17.64
C GLY A 61 3.36 -4.39 -17.19
N GLU A 62 4.20 -4.87 -18.10
CA GLU A 62 5.06 -6.04 -17.86
C GLU A 62 6.12 -5.79 -16.79
N ARG A 63 6.57 -4.54 -16.62
CA ARG A 63 7.57 -4.18 -15.60
C ARG A 63 7.00 -4.42 -14.20
N GLU A 64 5.81 -3.88 -13.92
CA GLU A 64 5.09 -4.05 -12.65
C GLU A 64 4.70 -5.50 -12.42
N GLN A 65 4.19 -6.18 -13.46
CA GLN A 65 3.80 -7.58 -13.39
C GLN A 65 4.99 -8.46 -12.95
N ARG A 66 6.16 -8.29 -13.57
CA ARG A 66 7.37 -9.06 -13.24
C ARG A 66 7.96 -8.71 -11.88
N ALA A 67 7.86 -7.45 -11.47
CA ALA A 67 8.45 -6.97 -10.23
C ALA A 67 7.63 -7.36 -8.99
N PHE A 68 6.29 -7.31 -9.07
CA PHE A 68 5.44 -7.40 -7.86
C PHE A 68 4.41 -8.53 -7.89
N PHE A 69 4.07 -9.09 -9.06
CA PHE A 69 2.91 -9.99 -9.20
C PHE A 69 3.25 -11.44 -9.53
N ARG A 70 4.50 -11.89 -9.33
CA ARG A 70 4.86 -13.31 -9.55
C ARG A 70 3.98 -14.29 -8.77
N ASN A 71 3.68 -13.98 -7.51
CA ASN A 71 2.90 -14.83 -6.60
C ASN A 71 1.73 -14.07 -5.93
N ARG A 72 1.31 -12.94 -6.51
CA ARG A 72 0.24 -12.10 -5.94
C ARG A 72 -0.97 -12.11 -6.86
N ARG A 73 -2.17 -12.07 -6.27
CA ARG A 73 -3.40 -11.86 -7.02
C ARG A 73 -3.67 -10.37 -7.11
N CYS A 74 -4.03 -9.89 -8.29
CA CYS A 74 -4.68 -8.58 -8.42
C CYS A 74 -6.14 -8.69 -7.96
N LEU A 75 -6.64 -7.62 -7.34
CA LEU A 75 -8.02 -7.44 -6.92
C LEU A 75 -8.77 -6.40 -7.78
N SER A 76 -8.14 -5.26 -8.12
CA SER A 76 -8.80 -4.16 -8.86
C SER A 76 -7.80 -3.36 -9.69
N PRO A 77 -8.16 -2.83 -10.87
CA PRO A 77 -7.35 -1.84 -11.58
C PRO A 77 -7.39 -0.45 -10.94
N ASP A 78 -8.41 -0.17 -10.12
CA ASP A 78 -8.71 1.15 -9.56
C ASP A 78 -8.17 1.31 -8.13
N GLU A 79 -7.39 2.37 -7.89
CA GLU A 79 -6.90 2.77 -6.56
C GLU A 79 -8.03 3.20 -5.61
N GLY A 80 -9.27 3.38 -6.10
CA GLY A 80 -10.46 3.67 -5.30
C GLY A 80 -10.76 2.62 -4.21
N ILE A 81 -10.35 1.36 -4.42
CA ILE A 81 -10.49 0.31 -3.39
C ILE A 81 -9.53 0.49 -2.20
N LEU A 82 -8.50 1.33 -2.36
CA LEU A 82 -7.52 1.58 -1.30
C LEU A 82 -8.09 2.53 -0.25
N PRO A 83 -7.70 2.37 1.04
CA PRO A 83 -8.01 3.35 2.07
C PRO A 83 -7.49 4.74 1.71
N SER A 84 -8.20 5.80 2.12
CA SER A 84 -7.86 7.20 1.79
C SER A 84 -6.41 7.53 2.09
N GLN A 85 -5.92 7.18 3.28
CA GLN A 85 -4.53 7.41 3.69
C GLN A 85 -3.49 6.81 2.72
N VAL A 86 -3.81 5.68 2.06
CA VAL A 86 -2.91 5.05 1.07
C VAL A 86 -2.94 5.85 -0.23
N ARG A 87 -4.13 6.27 -0.66
CA ARG A 87 -4.30 7.09 -1.87
C ARG A 87 -3.60 8.45 -1.72
N ASP A 88 -3.70 9.06 -0.56
CA ASP A 88 -3.05 10.34 -0.25
C ASP A 88 -1.53 10.20 -0.29
N TYR A 89 -0.99 9.12 0.27
CA TYR A 89 0.44 8.84 0.19
C TYR A 89 0.91 8.58 -1.24
N LEU A 90 0.15 7.80 -2.03
CA LEU A 90 0.44 7.59 -3.45
C LEU A 90 0.40 8.90 -4.25
N ALA A 91 -0.50 9.82 -3.91
CA ALA A 91 -0.54 11.15 -4.51
C ALA A 91 0.71 11.97 -4.18
N ALA A 92 1.18 11.93 -2.93
CA ALA A 92 2.43 12.59 -2.53
C ALA A 92 3.66 12.03 -3.30
N VAL A 93 3.75 10.71 -3.46
CA VAL A 93 4.82 10.09 -4.27
C VAL A 93 4.76 10.57 -5.72
N ARG A 94 3.57 10.59 -6.34
CA ARG A 94 3.38 11.07 -7.71
C ARG A 94 3.71 12.55 -7.89
N GLN A 95 3.42 13.37 -6.87
CA GLN A 95 3.78 14.78 -6.88
C GLN A 95 5.31 14.95 -6.94
N VAL A 96 6.05 14.20 -6.12
CA VAL A 96 7.53 14.23 -6.13
C VAL A 96 8.08 13.69 -7.46
N GLU A 97 7.49 12.63 -8.02
CA GLU A 97 7.85 12.13 -9.36
C GLU A 97 7.68 13.21 -10.44
N ALA A 98 6.56 13.94 -10.42
CA ALA A 98 6.27 15.01 -11.36
C ALA A 98 7.25 16.18 -11.21
N LEU A 99 7.54 16.62 -9.97
CA LEU A 99 8.51 17.69 -9.69
C LEU A 99 9.92 17.35 -10.17
N LYS A 100 10.29 16.06 -10.14
CA LYS A 100 11.59 15.56 -10.61
C LYS A 100 11.63 15.28 -12.11
N GLY A 101 10.52 15.37 -12.83
CA GLY A 101 10.43 14.98 -14.24
C GLY A 101 10.66 13.48 -14.46
N CYS A 102 10.29 12.64 -13.50
CA CYS A 102 10.40 11.19 -13.65
C CYS A 102 9.48 10.71 -14.78
N GLN A 103 9.96 9.75 -15.58
CA GLN A 103 9.13 9.15 -16.63
C GLN A 103 8.03 8.27 -16.00
N PRO A 104 6.79 8.32 -16.50
CA PRO A 104 5.80 7.32 -16.16
C PRO A 104 6.32 5.97 -16.67
N GLY A 105 6.58 5.06 -15.72
CA GLY A 105 7.18 3.75 -15.97
C GLY A 105 6.37 2.85 -16.90
#